data_AF-A0A2E3HXH9-F1
#
_entry.id   AF-A0A2E3HXH9-F1
#
_cell.length_a   1.000
_cell.length_b   1.000
_cell.length_c   1.000
_cell.angle_alpha   90.00
_cell.angle_beta   90.00
_cell.angle_gamma   90.00
#
_symmetry.space_group_name_H-M   'P 1'
#
loop_
_entity.id
_entity.type
_entity.pdbx_description
1 polymer ?
#
loop_
_entity_poly.entity_id
_entity_poly.type
_entity_poly.pdbx_seq_one_letter_code
_entity_poly.pdbx_strand_id
1 'polypeptide(L)'
;MQKKITVSEIASYIGVAEVVVQSVINRQDADLIPYLDETMQSGEVGCSNFSIEGLPLLITKISYNIPTADIIDNLATQVHHLVSQEEEIESLRKTNDQLTTQSEQLQDLIDNLTRENRELQFSLDEASSRLNWRNLFLRKKS
;
A
#
# COMPACT_ATOMS: atom_id res chain seq x y z
N MET A 1 -15.73 -9.31 -24.16
CA MET A 1 -16.48 -8.15 -23.59
C MET A 1 -15.51 -6.99 -23.52
N GLN A 2 -15.67 -5.96 -24.36
CA GLN A 2 -14.85 -4.77 -24.27
C GLN A 2 -15.17 -4.08 -22.93
N LYS A 3 -14.15 -3.85 -22.11
CA LYS A 3 -14.28 -3.12 -20.85
C LYS A 3 -14.45 -1.65 -21.22
N LYS A 4 -15.60 -1.09 -20.86
CA LYS A 4 -16.00 0.30 -21.16
C LYS A 4 -15.70 1.17 -19.95
N ILE A 5 -15.26 2.40 -20.19
CA ILE A 5 -14.97 3.41 -19.16
C ILE A 5 -15.75 4.68 -19.50
N THR A 6 -16.27 5.33 -18.46
CA THR A 6 -17.00 6.60 -18.57
C THR A 6 -16.06 7.80 -18.66
N VAL A 7 -16.54 8.91 -19.22
CA VAL A 7 -15.75 10.17 -19.33
C VAL A 7 -15.26 10.66 -17.97
N SER A 8 -16.08 10.52 -16.91
CA SER A 8 -15.71 10.94 -15.56
C SER A 8 -14.58 10.07 -14.96
N GLU A 9 -14.61 8.76 -15.23
CA GLU A 9 -13.51 7.86 -14.84
C GLU A 9 -12.22 8.20 -15.61
N ILE A 10 -12.31 8.49 -16.91
CA ILE A 10 -11.15 8.91 -17.72
C ILE A 10 -10.56 10.22 -17.18
N ALA A 11 -11.41 11.19 -16.89
CA ALA A 11 -11.03 12.47 -16.31
C ALA A 11 -10.29 12.28 -14.97
N SER A 12 -10.81 11.42 -14.11
CA SER A 12 -10.19 11.04 -12.83
C SER A 12 -8.84 10.36 -13.02
N TYR A 13 -8.72 9.39 -13.94
CA TYR A 13 -7.47 8.68 -14.18
C TYR A 13 -6.37 9.55 -14.79
N ILE A 14 -6.72 10.50 -15.65
CA ILE A 14 -5.75 11.39 -16.30
C ILE A 14 -5.46 12.63 -15.43
N GLY A 15 -6.36 12.97 -14.50
CA GLY A 15 -6.24 14.17 -13.65
C GLY A 15 -6.60 15.45 -14.41
N VAL A 16 -7.58 15.40 -15.30
CA VAL A 16 -8.04 16.54 -16.10
C VAL A 16 -9.52 16.80 -15.88
N ALA A 17 -9.98 18.04 -16.08
CA ALA A 17 -11.40 18.34 -15.97
C ALA A 17 -12.21 17.56 -17.01
N GLU A 18 -13.36 17.03 -16.61
CA GLU A 18 -14.24 16.22 -17.46
C GLU A 18 -14.63 16.94 -18.77
N VAL A 19 -14.78 18.26 -18.70
CA VAL A 19 -15.04 19.13 -19.86
C VAL A 19 -13.95 19.03 -20.93
N VAL A 20 -12.70 18.79 -20.56
CA VAL A 20 -11.59 18.63 -21.50
C VAL A 20 -11.74 17.32 -22.24
N VAL A 21 -11.99 16.22 -21.52
CA VAL A 21 -12.20 14.88 -22.10
C VAL A 21 -13.41 14.91 -23.03
N GLN A 22 -14.53 15.48 -22.58
CA GLN A 22 -15.75 15.62 -23.37
C GLN A 22 -15.53 16.49 -24.61
N SER A 23 -14.76 17.58 -24.49
CA SER A 23 -14.45 18.46 -25.64
C SER A 23 -13.64 17.73 -26.72
N VAL A 24 -12.78 16.78 -26.36
CA VAL A 24 -11.97 16.01 -27.31
C VAL A 24 -12.81 14.90 -27.95
N ILE A 25 -13.67 14.23 -27.18
CA ILE A 25 -14.61 13.24 -27.70
C ILE A 25 -15.61 13.89 -28.68
N ASN A 26 -16.15 15.06 -28.33
CA ASN A 26 -17.13 15.77 -29.15
C ASN A 26 -16.59 16.30 -30.48
N ARG A 27 -15.26 16.38 -30.66
CA ARG A 27 -14.64 16.73 -31.95
C ARG A 27 -14.84 15.65 -33.01
N GLN A 28 -15.19 14.42 -32.59
CA GLN A 28 -15.40 13.27 -33.48
C GLN A 28 -14.22 13.07 -34.43
N ASP A 29 -12.99 13.10 -33.89
CA ASP A 29 -11.79 12.77 -34.64
C ASP A 29 -11.94 11.36 -35.26
N ALA A 30 -11.64 11.23 -36.56
CA ALA A 30 -11.82 9.99 -37.31
C ALA A 30 -11.16 8.76 -36.65
N ASP A 31 -10.04 9.00 -35.96
CA ASP A 31 -9.27 7.97 -35.28
C ASP A 31 -9.89 7.51 -33.94
N LEU A 32 -10.76 8.34 -33.33
CA LEU A 32 -11.44 8.06 -32.06
C LEU A 32 -12.83 7.44 -32.24
N ILE A 33 -13.46 7.64 -33.41
CA ILE A 33 -14.78 7.09 -33.76
C ILE A 33 -14.88 5.56 -33.50
N PRO A 34 -13.89 4.72 -33.86
CA PRO A 34 -13.98 3.27 -33.62
C PRO A 34 -14.06 2.86 -32.14
N TYR A 35 -13.75 3.79 -31.24
CA TYR A 35 -13.70 3.56 -29.79
C TYR A 35 -14.87 4.22 -29.05
N LEU A 36 -15.75 4.92 -29.77
CA LEU A 36 -16.96 5.56 -29.25
C LEU A 36 -18.18 4.66 -29.48
N ASP A 37 -19.03 4.52 -28.46
CA ASP A 37 -20.34 3.88 -28.65
C ASP A 37 -21.30 4.79 -29.44
N GLU A 38 -21.97 4.25 -30.45
CA GLU A 38 -22.98 4.92 -31.29
C GLU A 38 -24.33 5.18 -30.59
N THR A 39 -24.41 5.18 -29.26
CA THR A 39 -25.66 5.54 -28.55
C THR A 39 -25.87 7.06 -28.53
N MET A 40 -25.96 7.63 -29.72
CA MET A 40 -26.41 8.99 -30.03
C MET A 40 -27.88 8.93 -30.47
N GLN A 41 -28.78 8.45 -29.60
CA GLN A 41 -30.19 8.75 -29.74
C GLN A 41 -30.77 9.01 -28.36
N SER A 42 -31.12 10.28 -28.12
CA SER A 42 -31.89 10.84 -26.99
C SER A 42 -31.06 11.65 -26.00
N GLY A 43 -30.95 12.95 -26.27
CA GLY A 43 -31.39 14.00 -25.33
C GLY A 43 -30.76 14.15 -23.94
N GLU A 44 -29.88 13.27 -23.47
CA GLU A 44 -29.26 13.37 -22.15
C GLU A 44 -27.76 13.63 -22.27
N VAL A 45 -27.36 14.77 -21.72
CA VAL A 45 -25.97 15.15 -21.52
C VAL A 45 -25.37 14.19 -20.50
N GLY A 46 -24.42 13.37 -20.93
CA GLY A 46 -23.51 12.68 -20.02
C GLY A 46 -23.71 11.18 -19.97
N CYS A 47 -23.00 10.47 -20.84
CA CYS A 47 -22.26 9.22 -20.54
C CYS A 47 -21.75 8.64 -21.87
N SER A 48 -20.75 9.29 -22.47
CA SER A 48 -20.02 8.68 -23.58
C SER A 48 -19.19 7.52 -23.01
N ASN A 49 -19.66 6.29 -23.19
CA ASN A 49 -18.87 5.11 -22.88
C ASN A 49 -17.77 4.98 -23.93
N PHE A 50 -16.52 4.92 -23.47
CA PHE A 50 -15.34 4.85 -24.32
C PHE A 50 -14.62 3.53 -24.11
N SER A 51 -14.14 2.93 -25.21
CA SER A 51 -13.37 1.70 -25.14
C SER A 51 -11.98 1.96 -24.55
N ILE A 52 -11.54 1.09 -23.62
CA ILE A 52 -10.19 1.15 -23.03
C ILE A 52 -9.10 1.10 -24.09
N GLU A 53 -9.32 0.38 -25.19
CA GLU A 53 -8.35 0.20 -26.26
C GLU A 53 -7.98 1.53 -26.96
N GLY A 54 -8.89 2.51 -26.96
CA GLY A 54 -8.66 3.83 -27.53
C GLY A 54 -8.02 4.83 -26.55
N LEU A 55 -7.81 4.46 -25.28
CA LEU A 55 -7.36 5.40 -24.24
C LEU A 55 -6.00 6.04 -24.57
N PRO A 56 -4.97 5.31 -25.05
CA PRO A 56 -3.70 5.93 -25.40
C PRO A 56 -3.85 7.05 -26.44
N LEU A 57 -4.73 6.84 -27.42
CA LEU A 57 -4.99 7.81 -28.47
C LEU A 57 -5.79 9.01 -27.94
N LEU A 58 -6.80 8.77 -27.12
CA LEU A 58 -7.57 9.82 -26.46
C LEU A 58 -6.67 10.68 -25.56
N ILE A 59 -5.81 10.07 -24.74
CA ILE A 59 -4.82 10.75 -23.90
C ILE A 59 -3.91 11.63 -24.76
N THR A 60 -3.46 11.12 -25.90
CA THR A 60 -2.61 11.86 -26.84
C THR A 60 -3.35 13.09 -27.41
N LYS A 61 -4.64 12.97 -27.75
CA LYS A 61 -5.43 14.10 -28.26
C LYS A 61 -5.80 15.11 -27.16
N ILE A 62 -5.97 14.63 -25.93
CA ILE A 62 -6.18 15.46 -24.74
C ILE A 62 -4.92 16.28 -24.43
N SER A 63 -3.73 15.68 -24.49
CA SER A 63 -2.48 16.40 -24.20
C SER A 63 -2.21 17.58 -25.16
N TYR A 64 -2.72 17.52 -26.40
CA TYR A 64 -2.68 18.65 -27.33
C TYR A 64 -3.68 19.78 -27.01
N ASN A 65 -4.63 19.57 -26.10
CA ASN A 65 -5.69 20.52 -25.76
C ASN A 65 -5.64 21.02 -24.32
N ILE A 66 -4.73 20.51 -23.50
CA ILE A 66 -4.49 21.07 -22.16
C ILE A 66 -3.47 22.20 -22.32
N PRO A 67 -3.75 23.41 -21.81
CA PRO A 67 -2.74 24.45 -21.69
C PRO A 67 -1.50 23.89 -21.02
N THR A 68 -0.31 24.13 -21.57
CA THR A 68 0.95 23.61 -20.99
C THR A 68 1.10 23.97 -19.51
N ALA A 69 0.52 25.10 -19.07
CA ALA A 69 0.45 25.50 -17.67
C ALA A 69 -0.29 24.48 -16.78
N ASP A 70 -1.46 23.98 -17.17
CA ASP A 70 -2.25 23.03 -16.38
C ASP A 70 -1.56 21.66 -16.31
N ILE A 71 -0.84 21.26 -17.38
CA ILE A 71 0.02 20.07 -17.37
C ILE A 71 1.16 20.25 -16.35
N ILE A 72 1.81 21.41 -16.36
CA ILE A 72 2.92 21.73 -15.46
C ILE A 72 2.46 21.71 -14.00
N ASP A 73 1.31 22.32 -13.68
CA ASP A 73 0.79 22.39 -12.31
C ASP A 73 0.38 21.01 -11.78
N ASN A 74 -0.23 20.18 -12.62
CA ASN A 74 -0.55 18.80 -12.27
C ASN A 74 0.71 17.96 -12.01
N LEU A 75 1.71 18.05 -12.90
CA LEU A 75 2.99 17.36 -12.72
C LEU A 75 3.73 17.85 -11.47
N ALA A 76 3.72 19.15 -11.20
CA ALA A 76 4.33 19.72 -9.99
C ALA A 76 3.66 19.16 -8.71
N THR A 77 2.34 19.06 -8.72
CA THR A 77 1.57 18.48 -7.60
C THR A 77 1.90 17.00 -7.40
N GLN A 78 1.97 16.23 -8.49
CA GLN A 78 2.33 14.81 -8.43
C GLN A 78 3.77 14.61 -7.92
N VAL A 79 4.72 15.42 -8.39
CA VAL A 79 6.11 15.38 -7.92
C VAL A 79 6.18 15.72 -6.43
N HIS A 80 5.45 16.75 -5.97
CA HIS A 80 5.42 17.10 -4.56
C HIS A 80 4.86 15.96 -3.69
N HIS A 81 3.79 15.32 -4.14
CA HIS A 81 3.22 14.15 -3.46
C HIS A 81 4.21 12.98 -3.40
N LEU A 82 4.92 12.69 -4.49
CA LEU A 82 5.94 11.64 -4.53
C LEU A 82 7.08 11.91 -3.55
N VAL A 83 7.56 13.16 -3.47
CA VAL A 83 8.59 13.55 -2.50
C VAL A 83 8.09 13.35 -1.06
N SER A 84 6.85 13.78 -0.77
CA SER A 84 6.26 13.57 0.56
C SER A 84 6.12 12.08 0.92
N GLN A 85 5.78 11.23 -0.05
CA GLN A 85 5.71 9.78 0.17
C GLN A 85 7.09 9.16 0.41
N GLU A 86 8.12 9.65 -0.28
CA GLU A 86 9.50 9.20 -0.09
C GLU A 86 10.02 9.52 1.32
N GLU A 87 9.71 10.72 1.81
CA GLU A 87 10.03 11.13 3.20
C GLU A 87 9.31 10.24 4.24
N GLU A 88 8.03 9.91 4.00
CA GLU A 88 7.27 9.03 4.87
C GLU A 88 7.83 7.60 4.88
N ILE A 89 8.19 7.07 3.71
CA ILE A 89 8.82 5.75 3.58
C ILE A 89 10.13 5.69 4.36
N GLU A 90 10.96 6.74 4.28
CA GLU A 90 12.23 6.78 5.00
C GLU A 90 12.02 6.86 6.52
N SER A 91 11.04 7.64 6.98
CA SER A 91 10.63 7.68 8.39
C SER A 91 10.15 6.31 8.91
N LEU A 92 9.32 5.62 8.11
CA LEU A 92 8.83 4.29 8.43
C LEU A 92 9.95 3.25 8.47
N ARG A 93 10.91 3.30 7.54
CA ARG A 93 12.09 2.44 7.54
C ARG A 93 12.90 2.60 8.82
N LYS A 94 13.21 3.84 9.19
CA LYS A 94 13.95 4.14 10.42
C LYS A 94 13.21 3.62 11.67
N THR A 95 11.90 3.76 11.71
CA THR A 95 11.07 3.23 12.81
C THR A 95 11.09 1.71 12.85
N ASN A 96 11.05 1.06 11.68
CA ASN A 96 11.14 -0.39 11.58
C ASN A 96 12.48 -0.90 12.10
N ASP A 97 13.60 -0.31 11.67
CA ASP A 97 14.95 -0.69 12.13
C ASP A 97 15.10 -0.56 13.66
N GLN A 98 14.52 0.49 14.26
CA GLN A 98 14.47 0.65 15.71
C GLN A 98 13.67 -0.46 16.39
N LEU A 99 12.51 -0.81 15.85
CA LEU A 99 11.67 -1.88 16.38
C LEU A 99 12.36 -3.25 16.24
N THR A 100 13.04 -3.51 15.13
CA THR A 100 13.83 -4.73 14.94
C THR A 100 14.93 -4.84 15.99
N THR A 101 15.67 -3.75 16.22
CA THR A 101 16.73 -3.71 17.25
C THR A 101 16.16 -3.97 18.65
N GLN A 102 15.01 -3.37 18.99
CA GLN A 102 14.34 -3.61 20.27
C GLN A 102 13.84 -5.05 20.39
N SER A 103 13.32 -5.63 19.31
CA SER A 103 12.86 -7.01 19.30
C SER A 103 14.01 -7.99 19.53
N GLU A 104 15.18 -7.75 18.93
CA GLU A 104 16.38 -8.55 19.16
C GLU A 104 16.84 -8.46 20.62
N GLN A 105 16.88 -7.24 21.19
CA GLN A 105 17.24 -7.04 22.60
C GLN A 105 16.27 -7.74 23.56
N LEU A 106 14.97 -7.72 23.26
CA LEU A 106 13.96 -8.43 24.05
C LEU A 106 14.11 -9.95 23.93
N GLN A 107 14.45 -10.45 22.75
CA GLN A 107 14.70 -11.88 22.54
C GLN A 107 15.93 -12.34 23.35
N ASP A 108 17.02 -11.58 23.33
CA ASP A 108 18.21 -11.85 24.15
C ASP A 108 17.88 -11.85 25.65
N LEU A 109 17.02 -10.91 26.09
CA LEU A 109 16.55 -10.86 27.48
C LEU A 109 15.74 -12.11 27.85
N ILE A 110 14.83 -12.54 26.97
CA ILE A 110 14.01 -13.75 27.16
C ILE A 110 14.91 -14.98 27.25
N ASP A 111 15.92 -15.09 26.39
CA ASP A 111 16.82 -16.24 26.36
C ASP A 111 17.66 -16.31 27.64
N ASN A 112 18.15 -15.15 28.11
CA ASN A 112 18.88 -15.05 29.38
C ASN A 112 18.01 -15.44 30.57
N LEU A 113 16.80 -14.89 30.68
CA LEU A 113 15.87 -15.22 31.76
C LEU A 113 15.46 -16.70 31.72
N THR A 114 15.29 -17.25 30.53
CA THR A 114 14.96 -18.68 30.36
C THR A 114 16.10 -19.57 30.84
N ARG A 115 17.36 -19.20 30.56
CA ARG A 115 18.54 -19.91 31.07
C ARG A 115 18.62 -19.83 32.60
N GLU A 116 18.52 -18.63 33.17
CA GLU A 116 18.56 -18.43 34.63
C GLU A 116 17.46 -19.24 35.33
N ASN A 117 16.26 -19.26 34.77
CA ASN A 117 15.15 -20.01 35.33
C ASN A 117 15.42 -21.53 35.32
N ARG A 118 16.02 -22.06 34.24
CA ARG A 118 16.45 -23.48 34.19
C ARG A 118 17.51 -23.81 35.24
N GLU A 119 18.49 -22.92 35.42
CA GLU A 119 19.55 -23.10 36.43
C GLU A 119 18.98 -23.10 37.86
N LEU A 120 18.08 -22.16 38.15
CA LEU A 120 17.38 -22.10 39.43
C LEU A 120 16.51 -23.33 39.66
N GLN A 121 15.81 -23.80 38.63
CA GLN A 121 14.98 -25.00 38.73
C GLN A 121 15.81 -26.26 38.98
N PHE A 122 16.96 -26.38 38.32
CA PHE A 122 17.92 -27.45 38.60
C PHE A 122 18.44 -27.39 40.05
N SER A 123 18.80 -26.20 40.55
CA SER A 123 19.26 -26.02 41.93
C SER A 123 18.16 -26.39 42.94
N LEU A 124 16.91 -26.03 42.65
CA LEU A 124 15.75 -26.36 43.48
C LEU A 124 15.50 -27.88 43.53
N ASP A 125 15.59 -28.56 42.39
CA ASP A 125 15.43 -30.01 42.30
C ASP A 125 16.54 -30.74 43.05
N GLU A 126 17.78 -30.25 42.97
CA GLU A 126 18.91 -30.81 43.71
C GLU A 126 18.72 -30.62 45.22
N ALA A 127 18.33 -29.42 45.67
CA ALA A 127 18.05 -29.14 47.08
C ALA A 127 16.91 -30.01 47.62
N SER A 128 15.83 -30.15 46.86
CA SER A 128 14.68 -30.99 47.20
C SER A 128 15.07 -32.46 47.30
N SER A 129 15.89 -32.95 46.37
CA SER A 129 16.44 -34.30 46.39
C SER A 129 17.31 -34.55 47.62
N ARG A 130 18.21 -33.61 47.95
CA ARG A 130 19.06 -33.68 49.16
C ARG A 130 18.23 -33.74 50.45
N LEU A 131 17.17 -32.94 50.54
CA LEU A 131 16.24 -32.97 51.68
C LEU A 131 15.51 -34.32 51.78
N ASN A 132 15.01 -34.85 50.67
CA ASN A 132 14.36 -36.16 50.63
C ASN A 132 15.30 -37.28 51.10
N TRP A 133 16.55 -37.31 50.62
CA TRP A 133 17.55 -38.27 51.08
C TRP A 133 17.81 -38.13 52.58
N ARG A 134 18.02 -36.90 53.07
CA ARG A 134 18.24 -36.64 54.49
C ARG A 134 17.07 -37.14 55.36
N ASN A 135 15.84 -36.92 54.93
CA ASN A 135 14.64 -37.40 55.63
C ASN A 135 14.55 -38.94 55.62
N LEU A 136 14.89 -39.60 54.51
CA LEU A 136 14.95 -41.07 54.41
C LEU A 136 15.99 -41.67 55.36
N PHE A 137 17.18 -41.06 55.48
CA PHE A 137 18.23 -41.54 56.38
C PHE A 137 17.90 -41.32 57.86
N LEU A 138 17.22 -40.22 58.20
CA LEU A 138 16.76 -39.97 59.57
C LEU A 138 15.67 -40.97 59.99
N ARG A 139 14.76 -41.33 59.08
CA ARG A 139 13.71 -42.34 59.35
C ARG A 139 14.22 -43.76 59.58
N LYS A 140 15.40 -44.12 59.05
CA LYS A 140 16.01 -45.46 59.24
C LYS A 140 16.80 -45.60 60.55
N LYS A 141 17.05 -44.50 61.27
CA LYS A 141 17.80 -44.50 62.54
C LYS A 141 16.92 -44.45 63.80
N SER A 142 15.61 -44.27 63.63
CA SER A 142 14.61 -44.31 64.71
C SER A 142 13.87 -45.65 64.70
#